data_AF-A0A3L7THE4-F1
#
_entry.id   AF-A0A3L7THE4-F1
#
_cell.length_a   1.000
_cell.length_b   1.000
_cell.length_c   1.000
_cell.angle_alpha   90.00
_cell.angle_beta   90.00
_cell.angle_gamma   90.00
#
_symmetry.space_group_name_H-M   'P 1'
#
loop_
_entity.id
_entity.type
_entity.pdbx_description
1 polymer ?
#
loop_
_entity_poly.entity_id
_entity_poly.type
_entity_poly.pdbx_seq_one_letter_code
_entity_poly.pdbx_strand_id
1 'polypeptide(L)'
;MPLNSSNDHANSSVAFSGWRSNLRLRILCNIGAGLAGLILGGLANGAIIAGGAAALPPPPGVDINDIVSINAHIGEYSVLQLSVPFAAHAMGTLIGAYIATLLALSQKLTIAMVIGVMFLVGGVIAVMMIPDCPLWFSALDLSVAYLPMGWLGWRMGCGPKRA
;
A
#
# COMPACT_ATOMS: atom_id res chain seq x y z
N MET A 1 20.97 -31.92 49.82
CA MET A 1 20.98 -30.61 49.15
C MET A 1 19.86 -30.62 48.11
N PRO A 2 18.79 -29.82 48.25
CA PRO A 2 17.79 -29.72 47.19
C PRO A 2 18.27 -28.72 46.13
N LEU A 3 18.25 -29.13 44.86
CA LEU A 3 18.49 -28.27 43.70
C LEU A 3 17.30 -27.30 43.56
N ASN A 4 17.58 -26.00 43.58
CA ASN A 4 16.60 -24.94 43.43
C ASN A 4 16.12 -24.85 41.97
N SER A 5 15.06 -25.59 41.62
CA SER A 5 14.42 -25.61 40.29
C SER A 5 13.50 -24.41 40.02
N SER A 6 13.40 -23.45 40.94
CA SER A 6 12.45 -22.33 40.82
C SER A 6 12.95 -21.15 39.97
N ASN A 7 14.25 -21.12 39.62
CA ASN A 7 14.86 -19.99 38.88
C ASN A 7 14.84 -20.14 37.35
N ASP A 8 14.60 -21.33 36.79
CA ASP A 8 14.67 -21.56 35.34
C ASP A 8 13.42 -21.08 34.59
N HIS A 9 12.26 -21.09 35.23
CA HIS A 9 11.00 -20.63 34.63
C HIS A 9 10.89 -19.10 34.57
N ALA A 10 11.55 -18.37 35.48
CA ALA A 10 11.55 -16.91 35.51
C ALA A 10 12.46 -16.30 34.42
N ASN A 11 13.58 -16.96 34.08
CA ASN A 11 14.54 -16.45 33.10
C ASN A 11 14.08 -16.56 31.64
N SER A 12 13.26 -17.56 31.31
CA SER A 12 12.78 -17.76 29.94
C SER A 12 11.78 -16.68 29.50
N SER A 13 10.86 -16.26 30.38
CA SER A 13 9.86 -15.22 30.07
C SER A 13 10.49 -13.82 29.85
N VAL A 14 11.57 -13.52 30.57
CA VAL A 14 12.34 -12.27 30.41
C VAL A 14 13.11 -12.26 29.09
N ALA A 15 13.74 -13.37 28.71
CA ALA A 15 14.50 -13.51 27.46
C ALA A 15 13.62 -13.36 26.19
N PHE A 16 12.41 -13.94 26.20
CA PHE A 16 11.47 -13.81 25.06
C PHE A 16 10.91 -12.38 24.89
N SER A 17 10.83 -11.60 25.97
CA SER A 17 10.38 -10.19 25.92
C SER A 17 11.44 -9.23 25.38
N GLY A 18 12.73 -9.49 25.68
CA GLY A 18 13.84 -8.58 25.38
C GLY A 18 14.22 -8.48 23.90
N TRP A 19 13.90 -9.49 23.09
CA TRP A 19 14.25 -9.46 21.68
C TRP A 19 13.36 -8.48 20.88
N ARG A 20 12.07 -8.34 21.24
CA ARG A 20 11.13 -7.40 20.57
C ARG A 20 11.44 -5.93 20.90
N SER A 21 12.11 -5.68 22.03
CA SER A 21 12.57 -4.33 22.40
C SER A 21 13.93 -3.97 21.77
N ASN A 22 14.61 -4.91 21.09
CA ASN A 22 15.85 -4.64 20.37
C ASN A 22 15.62 -3.63 19.23
N LEU A 23 16.27 -2.47 19.33
CA LEU A 23 16.10 -1.37 18.36
C LEU A 23 16.49 -1.76 16.93
N ARG A 24 17.61 -2.49 16.76
CA ARG A 24 18.11 -2.87 15.43
C ARG A 24 17.13 -3.82 14.74
N LEU A 25 16.62 -4.80 15.47
CA LEU A 25 15.62 -5.73 14.95
C LEU A 25 14.34 -5.00 14.55
N ARG A 26 13.85 -4.07 15.37
CA ARG A 26 12.66 -3.27 15.06
C ARG A 26 12.82 -2.48 13.77
N ILE A 27 13.98 -1.85 13.55
CA ILE A 27 14.28 -1.11 12.32
C ILE A 27 14.26 -2.07 11.12
N LEU A 28 14.96 -3.20 11.19
CA LEU A 28 15.03 -4.16 10.09
C LEU A 28 13.65 -4.74 9.74
N CYS A 29 12.87 -5.16 10.74
CA CYS A 29 11.51 -5.67 10.52
C CYS A 29 10.58 -4.60 9.95
N ASN A 30 10.71 -3.35 10.40
CA ASN A 30 9.89 -2.25 9.89
C ASN A 30 10.22 -1.89 8.44
N ILE A 31 11.50 -1.91 8.06
CA ILE A 31 11.93 -1.74 6.66
C ILE A 31 11.38 -2.90 5.82
N GLY A 32 11.55 -4.14 6.29
CA GLY A 32 11.02 -5.33 5.62
C GLY A 32 9.51 -5.28 5.45
N ALA A 33 8.77 -4.82 6.46
CA ALA A 33 7.33 -4.61 6.39
C ALA A 33 6.94 -3.57 5.32
N GLY A 34 7.66 -2.45 5.25
CA GLY A 34 7.47 -1.44 4.21
C GLY A 34 7.72 -2.00 2.81
N LEU A 35 8.83 -2.72 2.61
CA LEU A 35 9.16 -3.34 1.32
C LEU A 35 8.11 -4.37 0.89
N ALA A 36 7.68 -5.24 1.81
CA ALA A 36 6.62 -6.20 1.55
C ALA A 36 5.29 -5.51 1.18
N GLY A 37 4.95 -4.43 1.88
CA GLY A 37 3.78 -3.60 1.56
C GLY A 37 3.85 -2.98 0.17
N LEU A 38 4.99 -2.41 -0.22
CA LEU A 38 5.18 -1.84 -1.57
C LEU A 38 5.02 -2.90 -2.66
N ILE A 39 5.67 -4.05 -2.50
CA ILE A 39 5.63 -5.14 -3.49
C ILE A 39 4.20 -5.68 -3.62
N LEU A 40 3.57 -6.04 -2.50
CA LEU A 40 2.23 -6.66 -2.52
C LEU A 40 1.14 -5.66 -2.92
N GLY A 41 1.27 -4.39 -2.55
CA GLY A 41 0.41 -3.32 -3.04
C GLY A 41 0.56 -3.11 -4.55
N GLY A 42 1.79 -3.13 -5.07
CA GLY A 42 2.08 -2.99 -6.50
C GLY A 42 1.52 -4.15 -7.32
N LEU A 43 1.66 -5.38 -6.82
CA LEU A 43 1.04 -6.56 -7.42
C LEU A 43 -0.49 -6.47 -7.43
N ALA A 44 -1.10 -6.00 -6.35
CA ALA A 44 -2.55 -5.79 -6.29
C ALA A 44 -3.02 -4.73 -7.30
N ASN A 45 -2.28 -3.61 -7.42
CA ASN A 45 -2.53 -2.59 -8.44
C ASN A 45 -2.47 -3.21 -9.85
N GLY A 46 -1.36 -3.85 -10.21
CA GLY A 46 -1.18 -4.45 -11.53
C GLY A 46 -2.24 -5.52 -11.85
N ALA A 47 -2.64 -6.32 -10.86
CA ALA A 47 -3.72 -7.30 -11.03
C ALA A 47 -5.07 -6.64 -11.33
N ILE A 48 -5.40 -5.53 -10.66
CA ILE A 48 -6.64 -4.78 -10.92
C ILE A 48 -6.60 -4.12 -12.30
N ILE A 49 -5.46 -3.56 -12.72
CA ILE A 49 -5.30 -3.01 -14.07
C ILE A 49 -5.50 -4.09 -15.13
N ALA A 50 -4.82 -5.23 -15.01
CA ALA A 50 -4.89 -6.30 -15.99
C ALA A 50 -6.30 -6.93 -16.06
N GLY A 51 -6.90 -7.24 -14.89
CA GLY A 51 -8.26 -7.78 -14.83
C GLY A 51 -9.32 -6.77 -15.26
N GLY A 52 -9.13 -5.50 -14.90
CA GLY A 52 -10.01 -4.40 -15.28
C GLY A 52 -10.00 -4.13 -16.78
N ALA A 53 -8.82 -4.13 -17.42
CA ALA A 53 -8.71 -3.99 -18.87
C ALA A 53 -9.34 -5.17 -19.64
N ALA A 54 -9.34 -6.38 -19.06
CA ALA A 54 -10.03 -7.53 -19.65
C ALA A 54 -11.57 -7.41 -19.55
N ALA A 55 -12.08 -6.86 -18.44
CA ALA A 55 -13.52 -6.71 -18.20
C ALA A 55 -14.11 -5.44 -18.84
N LEU A 56 -13.33 -4.36 -18.87
CA LEU A 56 -13.65 -3.04 -19.39
C LEU A 56 -12.50 -2.62 -20.32
N PRO A 57 -12.51 -3.11 -21.58
CA PRO A 57 -11.45 -2.83 -22.52
C PRO A 57 -11.28 -1.31 -22.74
N PRO A 58 -10.06 -0.84 -23.06
CA PRO A 58 -9.83 0.56 -23.38
C PRO A 58 -10.60 0.99 -24.65
N PRO A 59 -10.73 2.30 -24.91
CA PRO A 59 -11.28 2.78 -26.17
C PRO A 59 -10.60 2.16 -27.40
N PRO A 60 -11.32 2.00 -28.53
CA PRO A 60 -10.74 1.44 -29.75
C PRO A 60 -9.49 2.21 -30.20
N GLY A 61 -8.44 1.49 -30.58
CA GLY A 61 -7.20 2.10 -31.09
C GLY A 61 -6.18 2.50 -30.03
N VAL A 62 -6.51 2.38 -28.74
CA VAL A 62 -5.55 2.65 -27.65
C VAL A 62 -4.59 1.47 -27.48
N ASP A 63 -3.28 1.73 -27.66
CA ASP A 63 -2.23 0.87 -27.12
C ASP A 63 -2.00 1.18 -25.65
N ILE A 64 -2.32 0.23 -24.78
CA ILE A 64 -2.17 0.34 -23.32
C ILE A 64 -0.72 0.26 -22.83
N ASN A 65 0.23 -0.08 -23.70
CA ASN A 65 1.66 -0.10 -23.38
C ASN A 65 2.39 1.16 -23.87
N ASP A 66 1.70 2.08 -24.54
CA ASP A 66 2.24 3.34 -25.01
C ASP A 66 1.53 4.52 -24.32
N ILE A 67 2.27 5.22 -23.46
CA ILE A 67 1.73 6.36 -22.72
C ILE A 67 1.33 7.53 -23.65
N VAL A 68 1.96 7.67 -24.82
CA VAL A 68 1.59 8.68 -25.82
C VAL A 68 0.23 8.33 -26.41
N SER A 69 0.01 7.07 -26.75
CA SER A 69 -1.30 6.56 -27.19
C SER A 69 -2.37 6.76 -26.12
N ILE A 70 -2.09 6.42 -24.86
CA ILE A 70 -3.05 6.60 -23.75
C ILE A 70 -3.42 8.08 -23.60
N ASN A 71 -2.42 8.97 -23.54
CA ASN A 71 -2.67 10.40 -23.36
C ASN A 71 -3.49 11.00 -24.51
N ALA A 72 -3.19 10.64 -25.76
CA ALA A 72 -3.92 11.14 -26.93
C ALA A 72 -5.42 10.77 -26.91
N HIS A 73 -5.79 9.66 -26.27
CA HIS A 73 -7.16 9.13 -26.24
C HIS A 73 -7.80 9.19 -24.85
N ILE A 74 -7.14 9.77 -23.84
CA ILE A 74 -7.62 9.73 -22.44
C ILE A 74 -9.00 10.38 -22.28
N GLY A 75 -9.32 11.37 -23.14
CA GLY A 75 -10.63 12.01 -23.19
C GLY A 75 -11.76 11.11 -23.73
N GLU A 76 -11.44 10.00 -24.39
CA GLU A 76 -12.40 9.02 -24.89
C GLU A 76 -12.78 7.97 -23.83
N TYR A 77 -12.02 7.89 -22.75
CA TYR A 77 -12.32 6.96 -21.66
C TYR A 77 -13.62 7.38 -20.97
N SER A 78 -14.56 6.44 -20.86
CA SER A 78 -15.72 6.61 -20.02
C SER A 78 -15.33 6.69 -18.54
N VAL A 79 -16.20 7.30 -17.72
CA VAL A 79 -16.05 7.31 -16.26
C VAL A 79 -15.87 5.90 -15.69
N LEU A 80 -16.56 4.91 -16.28
CA LEU A 80 -16.45 3.52 -15.86
C LEU A 80 -15.07 2.94 -16.17
N GLN A 81 -14.48 3.23 -17.34
CA GLN A 81 -13.11 2.79 -17.67
C GLN A 81 -12.07 3.52 -16.81
N LEU A 82 -12.25 4.81 -16.52
CA LEU A 82 -11.38 5.56 -15.59
C LEU A 82 -11.48 5.05 -14.14
N SER A 83 -12.60 4.43 -13.74
CA SER A 83 -12.72 3.85 -12.41
C SER A 83 -11.73 2.69 -12.16
N VAL A 84 -11.26 2.02 -13.22
CA VAL A 84 -10.29 0.91 -13.13
C VAL A 84 -8.94 1.39 -12.57
N PRO A 85 -8.22 2.36 -13.18
CA PRO A 85 -6.97 2.86 -12.60
C PRO A 85 -7.18 3.48 -11.22
N PHE A 86 -8.28 4.21 -10.98
CA PHE A 86 -8.58 4.71 -9.64
C PHE A 86 -8.68 3.58 -8.60
N ALA A 87 -9.41 2.51 -8.91
CA ALA A 87 -9.54 1.35 -8.04
C ALA A 87 -8.18 0.66 -7.84
N ALA A 88 -7.36 0.54 -8.89
CA ALA A 88 -6.03 -0.04 -8.80
C ALA A 88 -5.11 0.78 -7.88
N HIS A 89 -5.11 2.10 -8.00
CA HIS A 89 -4.35 3.01 -7.13
C HIS A 89 -4.83 2.92 -5.68
N ALA A 90 -6.14 3.01 -5.46
CA ALA A 90 -6.73 3.02 -4.14
C ALA A 90 -6.53 1.69 -3.40
N MET A 91 -6.89 0.58 -4.04
CA MET A 91 -6.79 -0.75 -3.45
C MET A 91 -5.35 -1.22 -3.35
N GLY A 92 -4.49 -0.89 -4.32
CA GLY A 92 -3.06 -1.17 -4.24
C GLY A 92 -2.43 -0.48 -3.03
N THR A 93 -2.72 0.82 -2.84
CA THR A 93 -2.23 1.57 -1.67
C THR A 93 -2.79 0.99 -0.36
N LEU A 94 -4.09 0.72 -0.31
CA LEU A 94 -4.76 0.18 0.87
C LEU A 94 -4.17 -1.16 1.29
N ILE A 95 -4.04 -2.10 0.35
CA ILE A 95 -3.50 -3.44 0.59
C ILE A 95 -2.04 -3.35 1.02
N GLY A 96 -1.23 -2.55 0.34
CA GLY A 96 0.17 -2.36 0.69
C GLY A 96 0.34 -1.78 2.10
N ALA A 97 -0.42 -0.74 2.43
CA ALA A 97 -0.38 -0.10 3.75
C ALA A 97 -0.90 -1.02 4.86
N TYR A 98 -1.96 -1.79 4.59
CA TYR A 98 -2.49 -2.79 5.50
C TYR A 98 -1.47 -3.87 5.82
N ILE A 99 -0.84 -4.46 4.80
CA ILE A 99 0.18 -5.49 4.96
C ILE A 99 1.39 -4.94 5.72
N ALA A 100 1.89 -3.76 5.35
CA ALA A 100 3.01 -3.14 6.05
C ALA A 100 2.67 -2.90 7.53
N THR A 101 1.43 -2.52 7.84
CA THR A 101 0.94 -2.33 9.21
C THR A 101 0.89 -3.63 10.02
N LEU A 102 0.47 -4.75 9.39
CA LEU A 102 0.43 -6.05 10.03
C LEU A 102 1.84 -6.56 10.38
N LEU A 103 2.80 -6.36 9.48
CA LEU A 103 4.17 -6.87 9.61
C LEU A 103 5.07 -5.97 10.48
N ALA A 104 4.78 -4.67 10.56
CA ALA A 104 5.59 -3.74 11.34
C ALA A 104 5.57 -4.04 12.84
N LEU A 105 6.74 -4.03 13.48
CA LEU A 105 6.88 -4.21 14.93
C LEU A 105 6.62 -2.91 15.71
N SER A 106 6.81 -1.75 15.06
CA SER A 106 6.52 -0.44 15.65
C SER A 106 6.37 0.62 14.56
N GLN A 107 6.02 1.87 14.91
CA GLN A 107 5.85 2.96 13.92
C GLN A 107 4.84 2.63 12.81
N LYS A 108 3.81 1.86 13.15
CA LYS A 108 2.84 1.30 12.19
C LYS A 108 2.19 2.37 11.30
N LEU A 109 1.72 3.47 11.93
CA LEU A 109 1.13 4.60 11.19
C LEU A 109 2.14 5.22 10.23
N THR A 110 3.35 5.52 10.70
CA THR A 110 4.40 6.10 9.87
C THR A 110 4.72 5.22 8.67
N ILE A 111 4.86 3.90 8.86
CA ILE A 111 5.16 2.97 7.77
C ILE A 111 4.01 2.92 6.77
N ALA A 112 2.76 2.85 7.23
CA ALA A 112 1.60 2.87 6.36
C ALA A 112 1.48 4.17 5.55
N MET A 113 1.75 5.32 6.17
CA MET A 113 1.77 6.61 5.48
C MET A 113 2.92 6.71 4.48
N VAL A 114 4.08 6.09 4.75
CA VAL A 114 5.17 5.98 3.77
C VAL A 114 4.70 5.20 2.54
N ILE A 115 3.93 4.12 2.68
CA ILE A 115 3.32 3.43 1.53
C ILE A 115 2.41 4.38 0.76
N GLY A 116 1.53 5.11 1.46
CA GLY A 116 0.66 6.11 0.83
C GLY A 116 1.42 7.19 0.06
N VAL A 117 2.51 7.71 0.62
CA VAL A 117 3.37 8.71 -0.04
C VAL A 117 4.08 8.11 -1.26
N MET A 118 4.61 6.90 -1.17
CA MET A 118 5.29 6.25 -2.30
C MET A 118 4.34 6.02 -3.48
N PHE A 119 3.11 5.56 -3.21
CA PHE A 119 2.09 5.44 -4.25
C PHE A 119 1.64 6.80 -4.77
N LEU A 120 1.50 7.82 -3.90
CA LEU A 120 1.17 9.19 -4.32
C LEU A 120 2.23 9.75 -5.28
N VAL A 121 3.52 9.52 -5.01
CA VAL A 121 4.59 9.92 -5.93
C VAL A 121 4.40 9.25 -7.29
N GLY A 122 4.07 7.96 -7.32
CA GLY A 122 3.69 7.26 -8.55
C GLY A 122 2.48 7.88 -9.26
N GLY A 123 1.44 8.23 -8.51
CA GLY A 123 0.25 8.91 -9.03
C GLY A 123 0.53 10.28 -9.63
N VAL A 124 1.35 11.10 -8.96
CA VAL A 124 1.79 12.40 -9.47
C VAL A 124 2.59 12.21 -10.76
N ILE A 125 3.49 11.23 -10.80
CA ILE A 125 4.23 10.90 -12.04
C ILE A 125 3.24 10.51 -13.15
N ALA A 126 2.23 9.68 -12.88
CA ALA A 126 1.24 9.27 -13.88
C ALA A 126 0.45 10.47 -14.44
N VAL A 127 0.01 11.40 -13.59
CA VAL A 127 -0.66 12.65 -14.03
C VAL A 127 0.25 13.52 -14.89
N MET A 128 1.55 13.61 -14.54
CA MET A 128 2.53 14.36 -15.35
C MET A 128 2.82 13.69 -16.70
N MET A 129 2.72 12.36 -16.79
CA MET A 129 2.90 11.61 -18.04
C MET A 129 1.65 11.63 -18.92
N ILE A 130 0.47 11.86 -18.35
CA ILE A 130 -0.83 11.91 -19.04
C ILE A 130 -1.47 13.30 -18.80
N PRO A 131 -0.87 14.38 -19.34
CA PRO A 131 -1.30 15.75 -19.05
C PRO A 131 -2.73 16.07 -19.52
N ASP A 132 -3.26 15.36 -20.52
CA ASP A 132 -4.62 15.57 -21.04
C ASP A 132 -5.70 14.87 -20.20
N CYS A 133 -5.31 14.20 -19.10
CA CYS A 133 -6.24 13.54 -18.20
C CYS A 133 -7.28 14.53 -17.64
N PRO A 134 -8.57 14.15 -17.59
CA PRO A 134 -9.59 15.04 -17.05
C PRO A 134 -9.26 15.49 -15.62
N LEU A 135 -9.23 16.82 -15.41
CA LEU A 135 -8.80 17.40 -14.13
C LEU A 135 -9.58 16.86 -12.92
N TRP A 136 -10.88 16.59 -13.07
CA TRP A 136 -11.70 16.02 -12.01
C TRP A 136 -11.19 14.64 -11.57
N PHE A 137 -10.70 13.82 -12.51
CA PHE A 137 -10.19 12.50 -12.24
C PHE A 137 -8.85 12.58 -11.53
N SER A 138 -7.90 13.37 -12.06
CA SER A 138 -6.61 13.58 -11.42
C SER A 138 -6.76 14.12 -9.99
N ALA A 139 -7.68 15.07 -9.78
CA ALA A 139 -7.96 15.60 -8.45
C ALA A 139 -8.54 14.54 -7.50
N LEU A 140 -9.51 13.75 -7.95
CA LEU A 140 -10.09 12.66 -7.18
C LEU A 140 -9.03 11.61 -6.81
N ASP A 141 -8.24 11.18 -7.79
CA ASP A 141 -7.22 10.14 -7.64
C ASP A 141 -6.14 10.58 -6.65
N LEU A 142 -5.51 11.74 -6.88
CA LEU A 142 -4.44 12.25 -6.03
C LEU A 142 -4.90 12.54 -4.59
N SER A 143 -6.16 12.95 -4.40
CA SER A 143 -6.69 13.26 -3.07
C SER A 143 -7.16 12.03 -2.29
N VAL A 144 -7.69 11.01 -2.96
CA VAL A 144 -8.37 9.87 -2.29
C VAL A 144 -7.58 8.58 -2.36
N ALA A 145 -6.95 8.26 -3.49
CA ALA A 145 -6.41 6.91 -3.73
C ALA A 145 -5.15 6.59 -2.90
N TYR A 146 -4.49 7.61 -2.35
CA TYR A 146 -3.16 7.45 -1.77
C TYR A 146 -3.11 7.65 -0.25
N LEU A 147 -3.07 8.89 0.23
CA LEU A 147 -2.91 9.18 1.67
C LEU A 147 -4.11 8.68 2.49
N PRO A 148 -5.38 8.87 2.06
CA PRO A 148 -6.52 8.32 2.79
C PRO A 148 -6.51 6.79 2.84
N MET A 149 -6.13 6.12 1.75
CA MET A 149 -6.04 4.66 1.71
C MET A 149 -4.87 4.12 2.54
N GLY A 150 -3.74 4.84 2.57
CA GLY A 150 -2.63 4.53 3.47
C GLY A 150 -3.05 4.59 4.94
N TRP A 151 -3.78 5.64 5.33
CA TRP A 151 -4.33 5.77 6.67
C TRP A 151 -5.39 4.70 6.98
N LEU A 152 -6.27 4.39 6.03
CA LEU A 152 -7.29 3.36 6.20
C LEU A 152 -6.64 1.97 6.40
N GLY A 153 -5.60 1.66 5.62
CA GLY A 153 -4.83 0.43 5.77
C GLY A 153 -4.19 0.30 7.15
N TRP A 154 -3.64 1.40 7.68
CA TRP A 154 -3.18 1.45 9.06
C TRP A 154 -4.29 1.18 10.08
N ARG A 155 -5.43 1.86 9.92
CA ARG A 155 -6.56 1.73 10.83
C ARG A 155 -7.09 0.30 10.88
N MET A 156 -7.18 -0.35 9.72
CA MET A 156 -7.58 -1.76 9.61
C MET A 156 -6.54 -2.70 10.24
N GLY A 157 -5.25 -2.46 10.03
CA GLY A 157 -4.18 -3.33 10.53
C GLY A 157 -3.88 -3.20 12.03
N CYS A 158 -4.38 -2.16 12.69
CA CYS A 158 -4.15 -1.96 14.13
C CYS A 158 -5.26 -2.46 15.05
N GLY A 159 -6.46 -2.80 14.53
CA GLY A 159 -7.61 -3.29 15.30
C GLY A 159 -8.11 -2.32 16.40
N PRO A 160 -9.32 -2.52 16.96
CA PRO A 160 -9.73 -1.82 18.17
C PRO A 160 -8.79 -2.21 19.33
N LYS A 161 -8.31 -1.23 20.10
CA LYS A 161 -7.70 -1.54 21.40
C LYS A 161 -8.80 -2.21 22.23
N ARG A 162 -8.63 -3.49 22.58
CA ARG A 162 -9.48 -4.12 23.60
C ARG A 162 -9.23 -3.35 24.90
N ALA A 163 -10.24 -2.57 25.31
CA ALA A 163 -10.28 -1.89 26.60
C ALA A 163 -10.45 -2.91 27.72
#